data_AF-A0A9P1FDS7-F1
#
_entry.id   AF-A0A9P1FDS7-F1
#
_cell.length_a   1.000
_cell.length_b   1.000
_cell.length_c   1.000
_cell.angle_alpha   90.00
_cell.angle_beta   90.00
_cell.angle_gamma   90.00
#
_symmetry.space_group_name_H-M   'P 1'
#
loop_
_entity.id
_entity.type
_entity.pdbx_description
1 polymer ?
#
loop_
_entity_poly.entity_id
_entity_poly.type
_entity_poly.pdbx_seq_one_letter_code
_entity_poly.pdbx_strand_id
1 'polypeptide(L)'
;MHAAASALRSRLSSRSEKQVRGEERIPLSSEDVERQQLLLNDVMISEGLTKFAKDFVRSVSTHLELVDHLLAVLRAMEPTFEFEASVQAQVWALASGVKATAPRVAVEMKKHLARLQELRTSTHKVMELFERKRSAMVEKNHYTLKVETLRREFQEREEQRKGNSKDQLHRLSRNQEKLAYAESEYMDTDKVVTKKIEEQLRQNRSLLFSSLEGLAQSACCGWLVSTGAVACKALQVAAEAQAPQSEGSEDRPERSAVPRNMLLLPPVVVEDELEPPGPFDPRSAFKEKPHSREIFDLSDGEAMAITARQVDESLMRCSVKELKELIRKHGLSDDGLVEKSELVELLRRHGVKVPPGPGPAGHAMLEFERLERHPPAMHRGHAPFPHPNLQEMERGDFAGMEMVIS
;
A
#
# COMPACT_ATOMS: atom_id res chain seq x y z
N MET A 1 -30.81 12.28 -43.32
CA MET A 1 -29.72 11.62 -42.54
C MET A 1 -29.87 11.75 -41.02
N HIS A 2 -30.32 12.88 -40.47
CA HIS A 2 -30.51 13.04 -39.01
C HIS A 2 -31.49 12.04 -38.34
N ALA A 3 -32.57 11.65 -39.02
CA ALA A 3 -33.55 10.71 -38.47
C ALA A 3 -32.99 9.28 -38.28
N ALA A 4 -32.14 8.81 -39.19
CA ALA A 4 -31.51 7.49 -39.11
C ALA A 4 -30.48 7.42 -37.96
N ALA A 5 -29.70 8.48 -37.75
CA ALA A 5 -28.74 8.56 -36.65
C ALA A 5 -29.43 8.61 -35.26
N SER A 6 -30.58 9.29 -35.17
CA SER A 6 -31.39 9.34 -33.94
C SER A 6 -32.00 7.97 -33.60
N ALA A 7 -32.54 7.26 -34.59
CA ALA A 7 -33.07 5.91 -34.41
C ALA A 7 -31.98 4.89 -33.99
N LEU A 8 -30.75 5.07 -34.49
CA LEU A 8 -29.61 4.22 -34.13
C LEU A 8 -29.14 4.49 -32.70
N ARG A 9 -29.07 5.76 -32.27
CA ARG A 9 -28.77 6.11 -30.86
C ARG A 9 -29.85 5.63 -29.90
N SER A 10 -31.12 5.76 -30.26
CA SER A 10 -32.25 5.22 -29.46
C SER A 10 -32.16 3.70 -29.30
N ARG A 11 -31.82 2.96 -30.36
CA ARG A 11 -31.61 1.50 -30.31
C ARG A 11 -30.38 1.08 -29.52
N LEU A 12 -29.31 1.87 -29.54
CA LEU A 12 -28.11 1.62 -28.75
C LEU A 12 -28.34 1.93 -27.26
N SER A 13 -29.01 3.05 -26.94
CA SER A 13 -29.36 3.43 -25.56
C SER A 13 -30.35 2.47 -24.91
N SER A 14 -31.36 1.99 -25.66
CA SER A 14 -32.30 0.98 -25.14
C SER A 14 -31.68 -0.40 -24.99
N ARG A 15 -30.60 -0.71 -25.72
CA ARG A 15 -29.79 -1.93 -25.48
C ARG A 15 -28.93 -1.78 -24.23
N SER A 16 -28.30 -0.62 -23.99
CA SER A 16 -27.50 -0.42 -22.78
C SER A 16 -28.35 -0.36 -21.50
N GLU A 17 -29.52 0.28 -21.53
CA GLU A 17 -30.41 0.33 -20.35
C GLU A 17 -31.03 -1.02 -19.99
N LYS A 18 -31.30 -1.89 -20.98
CA LYS A 18 -31.73 -3.27 -20.72
C LYS A 18 -30.60 -4.15 -20.19
N GLN A 19 -29.35 -3.82 -20.51
CA GLN A 19 -28.18 -4.54 -20.00
C GLN A 19 -27.91 -4.18 -18.53
N VAL A 20 -28.17 -2.94 -18.11
CA VAL A 20 -27.98 -2.50 -16.72
C VAL A 20 -29.13 -2.94 -15.78
N ARG A 21 -30.37 -3.05 -16.28
CA ARG A 21 -31.50 -3.53 -15.45
C ARG A 21 -31.55 -5.05 -15.23
N GLY A 22 -30.73 -5.82 -15.95
CA GLY A 22 -30.64 -7.28 -15.82
C GLY A 22 -29.50 -7.77 -14.93
N GLU A 23 -28.63 -6.89 -14.44
CA GLU A 23 -27.66 -7.23 -13.41
C GLU A 23 -28.34 -7.24 -12.04
N GLU A 24 -29.28 -8.17 -11.84
CA GLU A 24 -29.55 -8.65 -10.49
C GLU A 24 -28.20 -9.10 -9.94
N ARG A 25 -27.68 -8.34 -8.96
CA ARG A 25 -26.44 -8.69 -8.28
C ARG A 25 -26.66 -10.05 -7.66
N ILE A 26 -26.13 -11.07 -8.32
CA ILE A 26 -26.12 -12.43 -7.80
C ILE A 26 -25.48 -12.34 -6.42
N PRO A 27 -26.22 -12.68 -5.35
CA PRO A 27 -25.67 -12.62 -4.01
C PRO A 27 -24.51 -13.60 -3.93
N LEU A 28 -23.36 -13.10 -3.50
CA LEU A 28 -22.22 -13.95 -3.16
C LEU A 28 -22.64 -14.86 -1.99
N SER A 29 -21.97 -16.00 -1.87
CA SER A 29 -22.13 -16.82 -0.66
C SER A 29 -21.77 -15.98 0.57
N SER A 30 -22.45 -16.19 1.71
CA SER A 30 -22.14 -15.46 2.95
C SER A 30 -20.66 -15.58 3.31
N GLU A 31 -20.08 -16.76 3.10
CA GLU A 31 -18.65 -17.01 3.34
C GLU A 31 -17.74 -16.19 2.42
N ASP A 32 -18.07 -16.06 1.14
CA ASP A 32 -17.26 -15.26 0.21
C ASP A 32 -17.32 -13.77 0.55
N VAL A 33 -18.48 -13.28 1.00
CA VAL A 33 -18.64 -11.91 1.50
C VAL A 33 -17.75 -11.69 2.74
N GLU A 34 -17.79 -12.62 3.69
CA GLU A 34 -16.95 -12.56 4.89
C GLU A 34 -15.45 -12.58 4.53
N ARG A 35 -15.01 -13.52 3.68
CA ARG A 35 -13.62 -13.60 3.23
C ARG A 35 -13.17 -12.33 2.51
N GLN A 36 -14.03 -11.76 1.65
CA GLN A 36 -13.74 -10.49 0.97
C GLN A 36 -13.63 -9.33 1.98
N GLN A 37 -14.51 -9.27 2.98
CA GLN A 37 -14.43 -8.27 4.04
C GLN A 37 -13.15 -8.39 4.86
N LEU A 38 -12.71 -9.61 5.15
CA LEU A 38 -11.44 -9.86 5.84
C LEU A 38 -10.24 -9.36 5.02
N LEU A 39 -10.21 -9.59 3.71
CA LEU A 39 -9.16 -9.05 2.84
C LEU A 39 -9.14 -7.52 2.80
N LEU A 40 -10.32 -6.89 2.73
CA LEU A 40 -10.43 -5.43 2.76
C LEU A 40 -9.90 -4.87 4.08
N ASN A 41 -10.22 -5.52 5.20
CA ASN A 41 -9.67 -5.15 6.51
C ASN A 41 -8.14 -5.31 6.54
N ASP A 42 -7.60 -6.41 6.04
CA ASP A 42 -6.14 -6.64 5.97
C ASP A 42 -5.44 -5.57 5.12
N VAL A 43 -6.05 -5.16 3.99
CA VAL A 43 -5.52 -4.06 3.15
C VAL A 43 -5.52 -2.76 3.93
N MET A 44 -6.63 -2.38 4.55
CA MET A 44 -6.74 -1.15 5.34
C MET A 44 -5.71 -1.09 6.46
N ILE A 45 -5.53 -2.20 7.20
CA ILE A 45 -4.52 -2.28 8.27
C ILE A 45 -3.12 -2.13 7.66
N SER A 46 -2.83 -2.81 6.55
CA SER A 46 -1.52 -2.71 5.87
C SER A 46 -1.23 -1.28 5.38
N GLU A 47 -2.24 -0.55 4.91
CA GLU A 47 -2.10 0.84 4.47
C GLU A 47 -1.82 1.77 5.65
N GLY A 48 -2.52 1.57 6.78
CA GLY A 48 -2.26 2.25 8.04
C GLY A 48 -0.82 2.03 8.52
N LEU A 49 -0.36 0.78 8.54
CA LEU A 49 1.01 0.43 8.92
C LEU A 49 2.06 0.97 7.95
N THR A 50 1.76 0.95 6.65
CA THR A 50 2.64 1.52 5.61
C THR A 50 2.81 3.02 5.81
N LYS A 51 1.70 3.73 6.07
CA LYS A 51 1.73 5.16 6.36
C LYS A 51 2.54 5.43 7.62
N PHE A 52 2.25 4.72 8.70
CA PHE A 52 3.00 4.82 9.96
C PHE A 52 4.50 4.64 9.74
N ALA A 53 4.92 3.56 9.09
CA ALA A 53 6.34 3.28 8.90
C ALA A 53 7.05 4.34 8.02
N LYS A 54 6.38 4.87 7.00
CA LYS A 54 6.91 5.99 6.19
C LYS A 54 7.07 7.27 7.01
N ASP A 55 6.03 7.64 7.75
CA ASP A 55 6.02 8.83 8.58
C ASP A 55 7.07 8.72 9.71
N PHE A 56 7.22 7.52 10.28
CA PHE A 56 8.22 7.23 11.30
C PHE A 56 9.65 7.34 10.74
N VAL A 57 9.95 6.75 9.59
CA VAL A 57 11.27 6.87 8.93
C VAL A 57 11.60 8.33 8.60
N ARG A 58 10.60 9.09 8.12
CA ARG A 58 10.75 10.53 7.88
C ARG A 58 11.04 11.27 9.19
N SER A 59 10.29 10.98 10.25
CA SER A 59 10.49 11.56 11.58
C SER A 59 11.91 11.30 12.10
N VAL A 60 12.41 10.06 12.01
CA VAL A 60 13.78 9.71 12.41
C VAL A 60 14.81 10.52 11.62
N SER A 61 14.60 10.70 10.32
CA SER A 61 15.49 11.50 9.46
C SER A 61 15.48 12.97 9.88
N THR A 62 14.31 13.55 10.14
CA THR A 62 14.18 14.92 10.65
C THR A 62 14.83 15.10 12.02
N HIS A 63 14.70 14.13 12.93
CA HIS A 63 15.37 14.19 14.24
C HIS A 63 16.90 14.17 14.09
N LEU A 64 17.44 13.37 13.16
CA LEU A 64 18.88 13.39 12.88
C LEU A 64 19.36 14.76 12.39
N GLU A 65 18.63 15.37 11.44
CA GLU A 65 18.95 16.71 10.93
C GLU A 65 18.90 17.77 12.03
N LEU A 66 17.90 17.70 12.92
CA LEU A 66 17.78 18.61 14.06
C LEU A 66 18.94 18.45 15.04
N VAL A 67 19.35 17.20 15.32
CA VAL A 67 20.51 16.90 16.16
C VAL A 67 21.79 17.47 15.52
N ASP A 68 21.97 17.29 14.21
CA ASP A 68 23.12 17.85 13.50
C ASP A 68 23.13 19.38 13.53
N HIS A 69 21.97 20.02 13.37
CA HIS A 69 21.85 21.46 13.47
C HIS A 69 22.15 21.98 14.88
N LEU A 70 21.60 21.33 15.92
CA LEU A 70 21.88 21.66 17.31
C LEU A 70 23.38 21.57 17.61
N LEU A 71 24.04 20.49 17.18
CA LEU A 71 25.48 20.33 17.34
C LEU A 71 26.27 21.41 16.60
N ALA A 72 25.81 21.82 15.41
CA ALA A 72 26.44 22.91 14.67
C ALA A 72 26.30 24.25 15.39
N VAL A 73 25.12 24.56 15.94
CA VAL A 73 24.89 25.77 16.75
C VAL A 73 25.77 25.77 18.00
N LEU A 74 25.83 24.67 18.74
CA LEU A 74 26.65 24.57 19.94
C LEU A 74 28.15 24.77 19.64
N ARG A 75 28.66 24.19 18.55
CA ARG A 75 30.05 24.41 18.11
C ARG A 75 30.32 25.86 17.71
N ALA A 76 29.34 26.54 17.12
CA ALA A 76 29.47 27.95 16.77
C ALA A 76 29.46 28.87 18.01
N MET A 77 28.80 28.45 19.11
CA MET A 77 28.75 29.18 20.38
C MET A 77 29.93 28.89 21.31
N GLU A 78 30.61 27.76 21.14
CA GLU A 78 31.76 27.34 21.97
C GLU A 78 32.86 28.41 22.15
N PRO A 79 33.20 29.27 21.16
CA PRO A 79 34.20 30.32 21.35
C PRO A 79 33.75 31.47 22.28
N THR A 80 32.45 31.61 22.50
CA THR A 80 31.84 32.75 23.21
C THR A 80 31.12 32.34 24.50
N PHE A 81 30.84 31.06 24.70
CA PHE A 81 30.06 30.55 25.83
C PHE A 81 30.72 29.31 26.43
N GLU A 82 31.18 29.41 27.68
CA GLU A 82 31.56 28.23 28.47
C GLU A 82 30.29 27.53 28.93
N PHE A 83 29.90 26.48 28.22
CA PHE A 83 28.84 25.61 28.68
C PHE A 83 29.31 24.80 29.89
N GLU A 84 28.40 24.56 30.83
CA GLU A 84 28.66 23.61 31.91
C GLU A 84 28.99 22.24 31.29
N ALA A 85 30.07 21.61 31.75
CA ALA A 85 30.57 20.34 31.18
C ALA A 85 29.51 19.22 31.24
N SER A 86 28.60 19.29 32.21
CA SER A 86 27.44 18.40 32.36
C SER A 86 26.46 18.51 31.19
N VAL A 87 26.16 19.73 30.74
CA VAL A 87 25.23 20.00 29.63
C VAL A 87 25.85 19.56 28.30
N GLN A 88 27.13 19.84 28.08
CA GLN A 88 27.85 19.38 26.87
C GLN A 88 27.84 17.85 26.78
N ALA A 89 28.12 17.16 27.89
CA ALA A 89 28.09 15.70 27.95
C ALA A 89 26.70 15.14 27.62
N GLN A 90 25.62 15.75 28.14
CA GLN A 90 24.24 15.33 27.86
C GLN A 90 23.86 15.49 26.39
N VAL A 91 24.18 16.63 25.77
CA VAL A 91 23.86 16.85 24.36
C VAL A 91 24.64 15.90 23.46
N TRP A 92 25.93 15.69 23.74
CA TRP A 92 26.75 14.74 23.00
C TRP A 92 26.28 13.30 23.14
N ALA A 93 25.90 12.89 24.35
CA ALA A 93 25.37 11.56 24.63
C ALA A 93 24.09 11.29 23.84
N LEU A 94 23.14 12.24 23.86
CA LEU A 94 21.91 12.14 23.09
C LEU A 94 22.18 12.05 21.59
N ALA A 95 23.05 12.93 21.07
CA ALA A 95 23.39 12.94 19.66
C ALA A 95 24.06 11.64 19.20
N SER A 96 24.96 11.10 20.02
CA SER A 96 25.63 9.83 19.76
C SER A 96 24.63 8.67 19.75
N GLY A 97 23.70 8.65 20.71
CA GLY A 97 22.61 7.67 20.74
C GLY A 97 21.76 7.70 19.49
N VAL A 98 21.25 8.89 19.12
CA VAL A 98 20.39 9.09 17.95
C VAL A 98 21.11 8.69 16.66
N LYS A 99 22.37 9.10 16.48
CA LYS A 99 23.16 8.76 15.29
C LYS A 99 23.47 7.27 15.17
N ALA A 100 23.70 6.58 16.29
CA ALA A 100 24.00 5.17 16.30
C ALA A 100 22.78 4.29 15.97
N THR A 101 21.60 4.67 16.46
CA THR A 101 20.39 3.83 16.35
C THR A 101 19.54 4.15 15.12
N ALA A 102 19.52 5.41 14.67
CA ALA A 102 18.61 5.86 13.60
C ALA A 102 18.77 5.09 12.29
N PRO A 103 19.99 4.84 11.78
CA PRO A 103 20.15 4.08 10.54
C PRO A 103 19.62 2.65 10.66
N ARG A 104 19.86 1.99 11.80
CA ARG A 104 19.41 0.62 12.07
C ARG A 104 17.89 0.54 12.10
N VAL A 105 17.26 1.46 12.82
CA VAL A 105 15.79 1.55 12.89
C VAL A 105 15.20 1.86 11.50
N ALA A 106 15.81 2.79 10.76
CA ALA A 106 15.35 3.11 9.41
C ALA A 106 15.45 1.92 8.44
N VAL A 107 16.51 1.11 8.53
CA VAL A 107 16.68 -0.10 7.73
C VAL A 107 15.61 -1.15 8.06
N GLU A 108 15.37 -1.45 9.34
CA GLU A 108 14.34 -2.41 9.73
C GLU A 108 12.92 -1.92 9.35
N MET A 109 12.63 -0.63 9.53
CA MET A 109 11.36 -0.04 9.07
C MET A 109 11.15 -0.19 7.56
N LYS A 110 12.21 0.03 6.76
CA LYS A 110 12.16 -0.16 5.29
C LYS A 110 11.92 -1.62 4.89
N LYS A 111 12.50 -2.57 5.62
CA LYS A 111 12.26 -4.00 5.41
C LYS A 111 10.81 -4.38 5.69
N HIS A 112 10.21 -3.85 6.77
CA HIS A 112 8.78 -4.04 7.04
C HIS A 112 7.88 -3.37 6.00
N LEU A 113 8.25 -2.19 5.49
CA LEU A 113 7.56 -1.54 4.37
C LEU A 113 7.52 -2.42 3.11
N ALA A 114 8.64 -3.07 2.75
CA ALA A 114 8.69 -3.98 1.62
C ALA A 114 7.75 -5.18 1.79
N ARG A 115 7.69 -5.76 3.00
CA ARG A 115 6.76 -6.86 3.34
C ARG A 115 5.30 -6.43 3.27
N LEU A 116 4.96 -5.24 3.74
CA LEU A 116 3.59 -4.70 3.63
C LEU A 116 3.20 -4.44 2.16
N GLN A 117 4.16 -4.04 1.32
CA GLN A 117 3.94 -3.92 -0.12
C GLN A 117 3.72 -5.28 -0.78
N GLU A 118 4.48 -6.31 -0.40
CA GLU A 118 4.27 -7.69 -0.84
C GLU A 118 2.86 -8.17 -0.45
N LEU A 119 2.44 -7.96 0.80
CA LEU A 119 1.09 -8.26 1.28
C LEU A 119 0.02 -7.60 0.38
N ARG A 120 0.18 -6.31 0.05
CA ARG A 120 -0.76 -5.60 -0.82
C ARG A 120 -0.86 -6.26 -2.21
N THR A 121 0.28 -6.62 -2.81
CA THR A 121 0.28 -7.29 -4.12
C THR A 121 -0.34 -8.69 -4.04
N SER A 122 -0.09 -9.42 -2.95
CA SER A 122 -0.70 -10.71 -2.68
C SER A 122 -2.21 -10.59 -2.57
N THR A 123 -2.72 -9.67 -1.73
CA THR A 123 -4.16 -9.44 -1.58
C THR A 123 -4.83 -9.06 -2.88
N HIS A 124 -4.19 -8.24 -3.74
CA HIS A 124 -4.74 -7.94 -5.06
C HIS A 124 -4.92 -9.19 -5.93
N LYS A 125 -3.92 -10.09 -5.94
CA LYS A 125 -4.03 -11.39 -6.65
C LYS A 125 -5.18 -12.23 -6.09
N VAL A 126 -5.42 -12.21 -4.77
CA VAL A 126 -6.56 -12.92 -4.17
C VAL A 126 -7.89 -12.30 -4.61
N MET A 127 -7.98 -10.98 -4.70
CA MET A 127 -9.17 -10.30 -5.23
C MET A 127 -9.44 -10.65 -6.69
N GLU A 128 -8.41 -10.77 -7.54
CA GLU A 128 -8.57 -11.25 -8.92
C GLU A 128 -9.13 -12.69 -8.96
N LEU A 129 -8.73 -13.56 -8.02
CA LEU A 129 -9.29 -14.91 -7.93
C LEU A 129 -10.78 -14.88 -7.55
N PHE A 130 -11.18 -14.00 -6.62
CA PHE A 130 -12.59 -13.78 -6.31
C PHE A 130 -13.39 -13.32 -7.52
N GLU A 131 -12.84 -12.40 -8.32
CA GLU A 131 -13.48 -11.93 -9.56
C GLU A 131 -13.66 -13.07 -10.55
N ARG A 132 -12.65 -13.94 -10.75
CA ARG A 132 -12.77 -15.12 -11.62
C ARG A 132 -13.84 -16.10 -11.12
N LYS A 133 -13.85 -16.42 -9.83
CA LYS A 133 -14.89 -17.27 -9.21
C LYS A 133 -16.27 -16.66 -9.42
N ARG A 134 -16.40 -15.34 -9.21
CA ARG A 134 -17.65 -14.61 -9.43
C ARG A 134 -18.10 -14.65 -10.89
N SER A 135 -17.20 -14.47 -11.85
CA SER A 135 -17.51 -14.56 -13.28
C SER A 135 -18.04 -15.95 -13.65
N ALA A 136 -17.40 -17.03 -13.19
CA ALA A 136 -17.88 -18.39 -13.42
C ALA A 136 -19.27 -18.63 -12.80
N MET A 137 -19.52 -18.10 -11.59
CA MET A 137 -20.83 -18.16 -10.94
C MET A 137 -21.91 -17.40 -11.74
N VAL A 138 -21.59 -16.22 -12.25
CA VAL A 138 -22.49 -15.40 -13.08
C VAL A 138 -22.86 -16.15 -14.36
N GLU A 139 -21.88 -16.77 -15.03
CA GLU A 139 -22.11 -17.54 -16.24
C GLU A 139 -22.99 -18.78 -15.99
N LYS A 140 -22.69 -19.53 -14.92
CA LYS A 140 -23.54 -20.65 -14.48
C LYS A 140 -24.99 -20.17 -14.29
N ASN A 141 -25.20 -19.15 -13.47
CA ASN A 141 -26.54 -18.65 -13.15
C ASN A 141 -27.28 -18.11 -14.38
N HIS A 142 -26.56 -17.48 -15.32
CA HIS A 142 -27.12 -17.07 -16.60
C HIS A 142 -27.71 -18.26 -17.36
N TYR A 143 -26.96 -19.35 -17.49
CA TYR A 143 -27.46 -20.54 -18.18
C TYR A 143 -28.54 -21.27 -17.39
N THR A 144 -28.49 -21.28 -16.05
CA THR A 144 -29.56 -21.82 -15.19
C THR A 144 -30.88 -21.11 -15.48
N LEU A 145 -30.90 -19.78 -15.38
CA LEU A 145 -32.10 -18.97 -15.62
C LEU A 145 -32.61 -19.17 -17.06
N LYS A 146 -31.70 -19.28 -18.03
CA LYS A 146 -32.07 -19.48 -19.44
C LYS A 146 -32.70 -20.85 -19.70
N VAL A 147 -32.16 -21.92 -19.09
CA VAL A 147 -32.73 -23.26 -19.17
C VAL A 147 -34.10 -23.31 -18.48
N GLU A 148 -34.24 -22.71 -17.31
CA GLU A 148 -35.53 -22.61 -16.60
C GLU A 148 -36.58 -21.82 -17.39
N THR A 149 -36.19 -20.69 -17.97
CA THR A 149 -37.08 -19.89 -18.82
C THR A 149 -37.57 -20.70 -20.02
N LEU A 150 -36.67 -21.39 -20.72
CA LEU A 150 -37.04 -22.26 -21.84
C LEU A 150 -37.95 -23.41 -21.39
N ARG A 151 -37.70 -24.03 -20.22
CA ARG A 151 -38.58 -25.07 -19.67
C ARG A 151 -39.99 -24.53 -19.38
N ARG A 152 -40.10 -23.33 -18.81
CA ARG A 152 -41.39 -22.67 -18.55
C ARG A 152 -42.15 -22.37 -19.85
N GLU A 153 -41.49 -21.82 -20.85
CA GLU A 153 -42.09 -21.56 -22.17
C GLU A 153 -42.61 -22.85 -22.84
N PHE A 154 -41.91 -23.97 -22.65
CA PHE A 154 -42.34 -25.27 -23.16
C PHE A 154 -43.58 -25.77 -22.44
N GLN A 155 -43.61 -25.66 -21.11
CA GLN A 155 -44.76 -26.05 -20.30
C GLN A 155 -46.00 -25.22 -20.65
N GLU A 156 -45.86 -23.91 -20.79
CA GLU A 156 -46.97 -23.02 -21.21
C GLU A 156 -47.52 -23.38 -22.60
N ARG A 157 -46.66 -23.80 -23.54
CA ARG A 157 -47.10 -24.24 -24.86
C ARG A 157 -47.82 -25.57 -24.81
N GLU A 158 -47.33 -26.50 -24.00
CA GLU A 158 -47.95 -27.79 -23.78
C GLU A 158 -49.34 -27.63 -23.17
N GLU A 159 -49.49 -26.75 -22.17
CA GLU A 159 -50.78 -26.36 -21.59
C GLU A 159 -51.74 -25.76 -22.64
N GLN A 160 -51.20 -24.99 -23.59
CA GLN A 160 -51.95 -24.45 -24.74
C GLN A 160 -52.21 -25.48 -25.85
N ARG A 161 -51.82 -26.75 -25.67
CA ARG A 161 -51.87 -27.82 -26.68
C ARG A 161 -51.14 -27.48 -27.99
N LYS A 162 -50.15 -26.59 -27.91
CA LYS A 162 -49.27 -26.25 -29.03
C LYS A 162 -48.07 -27.18 -28.98
N GLY A 163 -47.83 -27.93 -30.06
CA GLY A 163 -46.65 -28.78 -30.17
C GLY A 163 -45.35 -27.94 -30.11
N ASN A 164 -44.34 -28.46 -29.44
CA ASN A 164 -43.01 -27.86 -29.39
C ASN A 164 -42.28 -28.07 -30.73
N SER A 165 -41.68 -27.01 -31.27
CA SER A 165 -40.90 -27.11 -32.51
C SER A 165 -39.58 -27.86 -32.27
N LYS A 166 -39.10 -28.60 -33.29
CA LYS A 166 -37.76 -29.22 -33.28
C LYS A 166 -36.66 -28.22 -32.96
N ASP A 167 -36.79 -26.98 -33.45
CA ASP A 167 -35.83 -25.91 -33.19
C ASP A 167 -35.80 -25.51 -31.71
N GLN A 168 -36.95 -25.53 -31.04
CA GLN A 168 -37.00 -25.24 -29.61
C GLN A 168 -36.32 -26.34 -28.82
N LEU A 169 -36.64 -27.61 -29.10
CA LEU A 169 -36.01 -28.76 -28.45
C LEU A 169 -34.49 -28.72 -28.59
N HIS A 170 -33.99 -28.41 -29.79
CA HIS A 170 -32.56 -28.22 -30.03
C HIS A 170 -32.00 -27.04 -29.22
N ARG A 171 -32.71 -25.91 -29.13
CA ARG A 171 -32.27 -24.76 -28.31
C ARG A 171 -32.17 -25.14 -26.83
N LEU A 172 -33.14 -25.89 -26.29
CA LEU A 172 -33.11 -26.33 -24.91
C LEU A 172 -31.90 -27.25 -24.66
N SER A 173 -31.72 -28.28 -25.48
CA SER A 173 -30.58 -29.21 -25.40
C SER A 173 -29.23 -28.48 -25.45
N ARG A 174 -29.04 -27.55 -26.38
CA ARG A 174 -27.80 -26.74 -26.47
C ARG A 174 -27.56 -25.90 -25.21
N ASN A 175 -28.60 -25.32 -24.60
CA ASN A 175 -28.42 -24.53 -23.38
C ASN A 175 -28.20 -25.42 -22.15
N GLN A 176 -28.72 -26.66 -22.15
CA GLN A 176 -28.41 -27.64 -21.10
C GLN A 176 -26.94 -28.08 -21.16
N GLU A 177 -26.39 -28.32 -22.35
CA GLU A 177 -24.95 -28.60 -22.52
C GLU A 177 -24.08 -27.43 -22.03
N LYS A 178 -24.47 -26.19 -22.36
CA LYS A 178 -23.78 -24.99 -21.88
C LYS A 178 -23.86 -24.82 -20.38
N LEU A 179 -25.02 -25.11 -19.79
CA LEU A 179 -25.18 -25.12 -18.33
C LEU A 179 -24.26 -26.16 -17.70
N ALA A 180 -24.23 -27.40 -18.21
CA ALA A 180 -23.36 -28.45 -17.68
C ALA A 180 -21.87 -28.06 -17.76
N TYR A 181 -21.45 -27.42 -18.86
CA TYR A 181 -20.10 -26.88 -19.00
C TYR A 181 -19.80 -25.79 -17.96
N ALA A 182 -20.69 -24.79 -17.83
CA ALA A 182 -20.54 -23.70 -16.87
C ALA A 182 -20.57 -24.18 -15.40
N GLU A 183 -21.36 -25.23 -15.11
CA GLU A 183 -21.37 -25.89 -13.80
C GLU A 183 -20.06 -26.59 -13.50
N SER A 184 -19.50 -27.34 -14.46
CA SER A 184 -18.18 -27.96 -14.30
C SER A 184 -17.09 -26.91 -14.07
N GLU A 185 -17.05 -25.86 -14.90
CA GLU A 185 -16.07 -24.78 -14.79
C GLU A 185 -16.19 -24.05 -13.44
N TYR A 186 -17.40 -23.76 -12.98
CA TYR A 186 -17.62 -23.17 -11.67
C TYR A 186 -17.13 -24.09 -10.54
N MET A 187 -17.41 -25.39 -10.58
CA MET A 187 -16.98 -26.33 -9.53
C MET A 187 -15.46 -26.50 -9.48
N ASP A 188 -14.82 -26.60 -10.64
CA ASP A 188 -13.37 -26.68 -10.75
C ASP A 188 -12.71 -25.40 -10.25
N THR A 189 -13.27 -24.24 -10.65
CA THR A 189 -12.80 -22.93 -10.19
C THR A 189 -13.00 -22.77 -8.69
N ASP A 190 -14.19 -23.05 -8.16
CA ASP A 190 -14.53 -22.88 -6.75
C ASP A 190 -13.61 -23.69 -5.84
N LYS A 191 -13.38 -24.96 -6.16
CA LYS A 191 -12.51 -25.83 -5.36
C LYS A 191 -11.06 -25.34 -5.32
N VAL A 192 -10.51 -24.96 -6.47
CA VAL A 192 -9.12 -24.50 -6.58
C VAL A 192 -8.96 -23.11 -5.97
N VAL A 193 -9.88 -22.20 -6.28
CA VAL A 193 -9.85 -20.81 -5.85
C VAL A 193 -10.09 -20.68 -4.35
N THR A 194 -11.09 -21.36 -3.78
CA THR A 194 -11.40 -21.29 -2.35
C THR A 194 -10.21 -21.76 -1.51
N LYS A 195 -9.60 -22.90 -1.84
CA LYS A 195 -8.38 -23.38 -1.16
C LYS A 195 -7.23 -22.39 -1.27
N LYS A 196 -7.03 -21.79 -2.45
CA LYS A 196 -5.97 -20.80 -2.69
C LYS A 196 -6.22 -19.50 -1.92
N ILE A 197 -7.46 -19.04 -1.85
CA ILE A 197 -7.87 -17.87 -1.07
C ILE A 197 -7.57 -18.11 0.42
N GLU A 198 -7.97 -19.26 0.97
CA GLU A 198 -7.76 -19.57 2.38
C GLU A 198 -6.28 -19.62 2.76
N GLU A 199 -5.45 -20.26 1.92
CA GLU A 199 -4.01 -20.31 2.16
C GLU A 199 -3.37 -18.92 2.05
N GLN A 200 -3.76 -18.10 1.06
CA GLN A 200 -3.25 -16.74 0.92
C GLN A 200 -3.70 -15.83 2.06
N LEU A 201 -4.94 -15.94 2.52
CA LEU A 201 -5.45 -15.23 3.70
C LEU A 201 -4.61 -15.55 4.94
N ARG A 202 -4.34 -16.83 5.17
CA ARG A 202 -3.50 -17.29 6.29
C ARG A 202 -2.07 -16.73 6.19
N GLN A 203 -1.48 -16.78 5.00
CA GLN A 203 -0.14 -16.24 4.74
C GLN A 203 -0.10 -14.72 4.94
N ASN A 204 -1.06 -13.98 4.38
CA ASN A 204 -1.14 -12.52 4.49
C ASN A 204 -1.31 -12.08 5.94
N ARG A 205 -2.15 -12.77 6.72
CA ARG A 205 -2.29 -12.48 8.16
C ARG A 205 -1.01 -12.73 8.94
N SER A 206 -0.34 -13.85 8.68
CA SER A 206 0.96 -14.13 9.32
C SER A 206 1.99 -13.04 8.99
N LEU A 207 2.04 -12.59 7.73
CA LEU A 207 2.92 -11.52 7.28
C LEU A 207 2.54 -10.16 7.91
N LEU A 208 1.24 -9.89 8.06
CA LEU A 208 0.71 -8.69 8.72
C LEU A 208 1.11 -8.64 10.19
N PHE A 209 0.88 -9.71 10.94
CA PHE A 209 1.24 -9.81 12.35
C PHE A 209 2.76 -9.68 12.55
N SER A 210 3.56 -10.42 11.78
CA SER A 210 5.02 -10.30 11.85
C SER A 210 5.52 -8.89 11.52
N SER A 211 4.85 -8.20 10.58
CA SER A 211 5.19 -6.81 10.25
C SER A 211 4.78 -5.85 11.36
N LEU A 212 3.59 -6.02 11.94
CA LEU A 212 3.13 -5.23 13.08
C LEU A 212 4.08 -5.36 14.28
N GLU A 213 4.43 -6.59 14.66
CA GLU A 213 5.35 -6.88 15.76
C GLU A 213 6.72 -6.24 15.51
N GLY A 214 7.28 -6.42 14.31
CA GLY A 214 8.60 -5.86 13.99
C GLY A 214 8.62 -4.33 13.89
N LEU A 215 7.53 -3.72 13.41
CA LEU A 215 7.35 -2.26 13.46
C LEU A 215 7.27 -1.76 14.90
N ALA A 216 6.47 -2.40 15.75
CA ALA A 216 6.34 -2.04 17.16
C ALA A 216 7.69 -2.20 17.89
N GLN A 217 8.39 -3.31 17.67
CA GLN A 217 9.71 -3.55 18.25
C GLN A 217 10.75 -2.53 17.79
N SER A 218 10.76 -2.19 16.49
CA SER A 218 11.69 -1.20 15.94
C SER A 218 11.43 0.20 16.49
N ALA A 219 10.16 0.59 16.62
CA ALA A 219 9.78 1.90 17.15
C ALA A 219 9.99 2.01 18.67
N CYS A 220 9.66 0.99 19.44
CA CYS A 220 9.74 1.04 20.91
C CYS A 220 11.15 0.64 21.40
N CYS A 221 11.58 -0.57 21.09
CA CYS A 221 12.84 -1.13 21.60
C CYS A 221 14.05 -0.64 20.80
N GLY A 222 13.93 -0.63 19.47
CA GLY A 222 15.00 -0.19 18.58
C GLY A 222 15.30 1.29 18.73
N TRP A 223 14.28 2.13 18.71
CA TRP A 223 14.48 3.57 18.80
C TRP A 223 14.61 4.07 20.24
N LEU A 224 13.58 3.95 21.07
CA LEU A 224 13.58 4.60 22.38
C LEU A 224 14.57 3.97 23.36
N VAL A 225 14.50 2.64 23.53
CA VAL A 225 15.33 1.93 24.51
C VAL A 225 16.80 1.96 24.11
N SER A 226 17.13 1.61 22.86
CA SER A 226 18.53 1.55 22.42
C SER A 226 19.18 2.94 22.39
N THR A 227 18.45 3.98 21.98
CA THR A 227 18.96 5.35 22.01
C THR A 227 19.24 5.81 23.44
N GLY A 228 18.32 5.54 24.37
CA GLY A 228 18.52 5.82 25.78
C GLY A 228 19.72 5.08 26.37
N ALA A 229 19.89 3.79 26.05
CA ALA A 229 21.02 3.00 26.53
C ALA A 229 22.38 3.54 26.04
N VAL A 230 22.47 3.92 24.76
CA VAL A 230 23.69 4.52 24.21
C VAL A 230 23.96 5.89 24.84
N ALA A 231 22.92 6.70 25.06
CA ALA A 231 23.06 7.98 25.74
C ALA A 231 23.54 7.81 27.19
N CYS A 232 22.98 6.89 27.96
CA CYS A 232 23.44 6.60 29.32
C CYS A 232 24.90 6.14 29.35
N LYS A 233 25.32 5.27 28.41
CA LYS A 233 26.72 4.82 28.31
C LYS A 233 27.66 5.99 27.98
N ALA A 234 27.27 6.87 27.06
CA ALA A 234 28.06 8.05 26.71
C ALA A 234 28.19 9.03 27.89
N LEU A 235 27.11 9.21 28.68
CA LEU A 235 27.14 9.99 29.92
C LEU A 235 28.07 9.40 30.98
N GLN A 236 28.05 8.08 31.15
CA GLN A 236 28.92 7.40 32.09
C GLN A 236 30.40 7.59 31.73
N VAL A 237 30.76 7.42 30.45
CA VAL A 237 32.13 7.66 29.97
C VAL A 237 32.56 9.11 30.18
N ALA A 238 31.66 10.07 29.93
CA ALA A 238 31.94 11.48 30.18
C ALA A 238 32.16 11.78 31.67
N ALA A 239 31.36 11.17 32.57
CA ALA A 239 31.51 11.32 34.01
C ALA A 239 32.83 10.71 34.52
N GLU A 240 33.20 9.53 34.03
CA GLU A 240 34.47 8.86 34.35
C GLU A 240 35.69 9.68 33.88
N ALA A 241 35.59 10.34 32.72
CA ALA A 241 36.65 11.22 32.21
C ALA A 241 36.80 12.53 33.01
N GLN A 242 35.71 12.99 33.64
CA GLN A 242 35.70 14.20 34.48
C GLN A 242 35.99 13.92 35.95
N ALA A 243 35.93 12.66 36.39
CA ALA A 243 36.30 12.29 37.74
C ALA A 243 37.75 12.76 37.95
N PRO A 244 38.00 13.69 38.90
CA PRO A 244 39.36 14.11 39.20
C PRO A 244 40.11 12.83 39.51
N GLN A 245 41.25 12.62 38.84
CA GLN A 245 42.20 11.58 39.24
C GLN A 245 42.65 11.95 40.64
N SER A 246 41.83 11.56 41.63
CA SER A 246 42.04 11.78 43.04
C SER A 246 43.41 11.22 43.32
N GLU A 247 44.33 12.16 43.50
CA GLU A 247 45.75 11.97 43.70
C GLU A 247 45.97 10.88 44.75
N GLY A 248 46.19 9.66 44.27
CA GLY A 248 46.98 8.68 44.97
C GLY A 248 48.43 8.94 44.59
N SER A 249 49.09 9.74 45.43
CA SER A 249 50.50 9.56 45.80
C SER A 249 50.91 8.07 45.74
N GLU A 250 52.07 7.65 45.23
CA GLU A 250 53.37 8.31 45.11
C GLU A 250 54.21 7.55 44.06
N ASP A 251 55.17 8.25 43.45
CA ASP A 251 56.27 7.75 42.61
C ASP A 251 55.92 7.06 41.28
N ARG A 252 55.69 7.88 40.24
CA ARG A 252 56.00 7.46 38.87
C ARG A 252 56.63 8.60 38.06
N PRO A 253 57.85 8.43 37.53
CA PRO A 253 58.58 9.53 36.90
C PRO A 253 58.02 9.86 35.52
N GLU A 254 57.73 11.15 35.35
CA GLU A 254 57.76 11.96 34.14
C GLU A 254 57.77 11.21 32.80
N ARG A 255 56.58 10.93 32.25
CA ARG A 255 56.43 10.92 30.78
C ARG A 255 55.11 11.52 30.33
N SER A 256 55.29 12.55 29.51
CA SER A 256 54.45 12.93 28.37
C SER A 256 53.19 13.74 28.68
N ALA A 257 53.27 15.03 28.37
CA ALA A 257 52.15 15.96 28.23
C ALA A 257 51.06 15.36 27.34
N VAL A 258 49.86 15.18 27.90
CA VAL A 258 48.66 14.85 27.13
C VAL A 258 48.12 16.15 26.51
N PRO A 259 47.88 16.23 25.19
CA PRO A 259 47.40 17.44 24.55
C PRO A 259 45.96 17.75 24.96
N ARG A 260 45.68 19.03 25.18
CA ARG A 260 44.37 19.64 25.49
C ARG A 260 43.37 19.61 24.32
N ASN A 261 43.50 18.65 23.41
CA ASN A 261 42.57 18.37 22.31
C ASN A 261 41.61 17.23 22.72
N MET A 262 40.88 17.40 23.83
CA MET A 262 39.91 16.41 24.31
C MET A 262 38.58 16.40 23.55
N LEU A 263 38.39 17.27 22.54
CA LEU A 263 37.17 17.30 21.73
C LEU A 263 37.21 16.36 20.52
N LEU A 264 38.35 15.70 20.27
CA LEU A 264 38.45 14.56 19.37
C LEU A 264 38.59 13.30 20.22
N LEU A 265 37.53 12.94 20.95
CA LEU A 265 37.36 11.52 21.31
C LEU A 265 37.50 10.72 20.02
N PRO A 266 38.24 9.60 20.03
CA PRO A 266 38.42 8.79 18.83
C PRO A 266 37.05 8.54 18.21
N PRO A 267 36.93 8.51 16.86
CA PRO A 267 35.70 8.05 16.25
C PRO A 267 35.29 6.80 17.02
N VAL A 268 34.05 6.76 17.51
CA VAL A 268 33.47 5.51 17.95
C VAL A 268 33.42 4.69 16.67
N VAL A 269 34.54 4.04 16.36
CA VAL A 269 34.58 2.87 15.53
C VAL A 269 33.76 1.93 16.38
N VAL A 270 32.47 1.91 16.10
CA VAL A 270 31.67 0.72 16.35
C VAL A 270 32.34 -0.29 15.46
N GLU A 271 33.41 -0.92 15.96
CA GLU A 271 33.92 -2.14 15.34
C GLU A 271 32.68 -3.02 15.24
N ASP A 272 32.40 -3.45 14.03
CA ASP A 272 31.28 -4.34 13.68
C ASP A 272 31.43 -5.72 14.35
N GLU A 273 32.42 -5.88 15.24
CA GLU A 273 32.68 -6.98 16.15
C GLU A 273 32.12 -6.73 17.56
N LEU A 274 30.98 -6.05 17.68
CA LEU A 274 30.04 -6.45 18.71
C LEU A 274 29.58 -7.85 18.32
N GLU A 275 30.23 -8.88 18.90
CA GLU A 275 29.62 -10.20 19.02
C GLU A 275 28.14 -9.95 19.35
N PRO A 276 27.21 -10.46 18.52
CA PRO A 276 25.80 -10.22 18.73
C PRO A 276 25.52 -10.53 20.20
N PRO A 277 24.85 -9.64 20.96
CA PRO A 277 24.45 -9.97 22.32
C PRO A 277 23.79 -11.35 22.22
N GLY A 278 24.39 -12.33 22.90
CA GLY A 278 23.94 -13.72 22.86
C GLY A 278 22.42 -13.72 22.95
N PRO A 279 21.74 -14.50 22.10
CA PRO A 279 20.34 -14.28 21.75
C PRO A 279 19.55 -13.99 23.02
N PHE A 280 19.11 -12.73 23.16
CA PHE A 280 18.05 -12.43 24.12
C PHE A 280 16.89 -13.31 23.68
N ASP A 281 16.53 -14.29 24.51
CA ASP A 281 15.51 -15.27 24.21
C ASP A 281 14.16 -14.80 24.77
N PRO A 282 13.35 -14.05 24.00
CA PRO A 282 11.99 -13.73 24.40
C PRO A 282 11.09 -14.97 24.49
N ARG A 283 11.55 -16.16 24.06
CA ARG A 283 10.79 -17.42 24.15
C ARG A 283 10.91 -18.10 25.52
N SER A 284 11.71 -17.59 26.45
CA SER A 284 11.66 -18.03 27.85
C SER A 284 10.32 -17.68 28.54
N ALA A 285 9.52 -16.77 27.98
CA ALA A 285 8.19 -16.44 28.49
C ALA A 285 7.04 -17.12 27.74
N PHE A 286 7.27 -17.69 26.55
CA PHE A 286 6.24 -18.34 25.74
C PHE A 286 6.84 -19.55 24.99
N LYS A 287 6.75 -20.72 25.60
CA LYS A 287 7.07 -22.02 24.98
C LYS A 287 5.92 -22.48 24.10
N GLU A 288 6.04 -22.29 22.79
CA GLU A 288 5.44 -23.21 21.79
C GLU A 288 6.42 -23.44 20.62
N LYS A 289 6.51 -24.71 20.19
CA LYS A 289 7.51 -25.27 19.25
C LYS A 289 7.38 -24.72 17.82
N PRO A 290 8.47 -24.55 17.05
CA PRO A 290 8.36 -24.29 15.61
C PRO A 290 8.37 -25.59 14.79
N HIS A 291 7.56 -25.61 13.73
CA HIS A 291 7.69 -26.51 12.59
C HIS A 291 8.69 -25.94 11.58
N SER A 292 9.56 -26.82 11.07
CA SER A 292 10.55 -26.59 10.02
C SER A 292 9.92 -26.01 8.75
N ARG A 293 10.55 -24.98 8.17
CA ARG A 293 10.18 -24.43 6.86
C ARG A 293 11.39 -24.54 5.93
N GLU A 294 11.22 -25.30 4.86
CA GLU A 294 12.15 -25.43 3.75
C GLU A 294 12.25 -24.09 3.00
N ILE A 295 13.48 -23.72 2.65
CA ILE A 295 13.83 -22.54 1.87
C ILE A 295 13.73 -22.94 0.40
N PHE A 296 12.86 -22.28 -0.36
CA PHE A 296 12.83 -22.36 -1.82
C PHE A 296 13.57 -21.16 -2.41
N ASP A 297 14.66 -21.43 -3.13
CA ASP A 297 15.36 -20.46 -3.98
C ASP A 297 14.46 -20.08 -5.17
N LEU A 298 14.12 -18.79 -5.27
CA LEU A 298 13.50 -18.21 -6.46
C LEU A 298 14.61 -17.61 -7.33
N SER A 299 14.76 -18.17 -8.53
CA SER A 299 15.79 -17.80 -9.51
C SER A 299 15.60 -16.37 -10.07
N ASP A 300 16.71 -15.71 -10.40
CA ASP A 300 16.83 -14.35 -10.98
C ASP A 300 15.96 -14.06 -12.23
N GLY A 301 15.42 -15.10 -12.88
CA GLY A 301 14.53 -14.97 -14.04
C GLY A 301 13.18 -14.32 -13.74
N GLU A 302 12.61 -14.49 -12.54
CA GLU A 302 11.31 -13.90 -12.20
C GLU A 302 11.40 -12.40 -11.89
N ALA A 303 12.51 -11.94 -11.32
CA ALA A 303 12.72 -10.51 -11.01
C ALA A 303 12.81 -9.65 -12.30
N MET A 304 13.43 -10.18 -13.36
CA MET A 304 13.46 -9.52 -14.67
C MET A 304 12.10 -9.51 -15.37
N ALA A 305 11.30 -10.58 -15.21
CA ALA A 305 9.95 -10.64 -15.79
C ALA A 305 8.98 -9.64 -15.12
N ILE A 306 9.11 -9.42 -13.81
CA ILE A 306 8.28 -8.45 -13.07
C ILE A 306 8.61 -7.01 -13.46
N THR A 307 9.90 -6.69 -13.61
CA THR A 307 10.34 -5.34 -14.02
C THR A 307 9.94 -5.02 -15.47
N ALA A 308 10.02 -5.99 -16.39
CA ALA A 308 9.56 -5.81 -17.77
C ALA A 308 8.04 -5.54 -17.86
N ARG A 309 7.22 -6.23 -17.04
CA ARG A 309 5.76 -6.01 -16.99
C ARG A 309 5.38 -4.63 -16.42
N GLN A 310 6.08 -4.15 -15.40
CA GLN A 310 5.82 -2.84 -14.80
C GLN A 310 6.15 -1.66 -15.73
N VAL A 311 7.20 -1.80 -16.56
CA VAL A 311 7.55 -0.80 -17.59
C VAL A 311 6.44 -0.72 -18.64
N ASP A 312 5.83 -1.86 -18.98
CA ASP A 312 4.80 -1.95 -20.01
C ASP A 312 3.49 -1.29 -19.60
N GLU A 313 3.04 -1.53 -18.36
CA GLU A 313 1.87 -0.84 -17.82
C GLU A 313 2.06 0.67 -17.71
N SER A 314 3.28 1.13 -17.42
CA SER A 314 3.59 2.55 -17.29
C SER A 314 3.51 3.26 -18.64
N LEU A 315 4.05 2.67 -19.71
CA LEU A 315 3.96 3.19 -21.08
C LEU A 315 2.51 3.22 -21.59
N MET A 316 1.72 2.20 -21.26
CA MET A 316 0.32 2.11 -21.66
C MET A 316 -0.58 3.18 -21.02
N ARG A 317 -0.15 3.78 -19.90
CA ARG A 317 -0.86 4.88 -19.23
C ARG A 317 -0.57 6.27 -19.82
N CYS A 318 0.56 6.45 -20.52
CA CYS A 318 0.88 7.72 -21.18
C CYS A 318 -0.07 8.02 -22.36
N SER A 319 -0.33 9.30 -22.60
CA SER A 319 -1.02 9.78 -23.80
C SER A 319 -0.13 9.67 -25.04
N VAL A 320 -0.74 9.64 -26.24
CA VAL A 320 0.00 9.60 -27.53
C VAL A 320 0.98 10.77 -27.65
N LYS A 321 0.61 11.94 -27.13
CA LYS A 321 1.45 13.14 -27.14
C LYS A 321 2.72 12.97 -26.28
N GLU A 322 2.56 12.44 -25.07
CA GLU A 322 3.68 12.15 -24.16
C GLU A 322 4.61 11.07 -24.72
N LEU A 323 4.04 10.04 -25.35
CA LEU A 323 4.83 8.99 -25.99
C LEU A 323 5.68 9.54 -27.16
N LYS A 324 5.11 10.38 -28.03
CA LYS A 324 5.85 11.05 -29.12
C LYS A 324 6.92 12.01 -28.59
N GLU A 325 6.67 12.68 -27.47
CA GLU A 325 7.66 13.53 -26.81
C GLU A 325 8.83 12.71 -26.23
N LEU A 326 8.53 11.57 -25.60
CA LEU A 326 9.53 10.60 -25.14
C LEU A 326 10.40 10.07 -26.28
N ILE A 327 9.80 9.71 -27.42
CA ILE A 327 10.49 9.24 -28.64
C ILE A 327 11.46 10.31 -29.15
N ARG A 328 10.98 11.56 -29.30
CA ARG A 328 11.82 12.69 -29.74
C ARG A 328 12.95 13.01 -28.75
N LYS A 329 12.69 12.93 -27.44
CA LYS A 329 13.71 13.15 -26.39
C LYS A 329 14.84 12.13 -26.44
N HIS A 330 14.58 10.92 -26.95
CA HIS A 330 15.58 9.86 -27.14
C HIS A 330 16.20 9.86 -28.54
N GLY A 331 15.93 10.90 -29.36
CA GLY A 331 16.50 11.02 -30.71
C GLY A 331 15.92 10.03 -31.73
N LEU A 332 14.74 9.46 -31.45
CA LEU A 332 14.03 8.56 -32.36
C LEU A 332 13.05 9.36 -33.22
N SER A 333 12.82 8.92 -34.47
CA SER A 333 11.78 9.50 -35.34
C SER A 333 10.42 8.84 -35.08
N ASP A 334 9.35 9.64 -35.03
CA ASP A 334 7.96 9.19 -34.96
C ASP A 334 7.20 9.34 -36.29
N ASP A 335 7.92 9.57 -37.40
CA ASP A 335 7.33 9.73 -38.73
C ASP A 335 6.60 8.45 -39.16
N GLY A 336 5.31 8.59 -39.47
CA GLY A 336 4.45 7.48 -39.92
C GLY A 336 3.84 6.63 -38.80
N LEU A 337 4.14 6.91 -37.52
CA LEU A 337 3.52 6.21 -36.39
C LEU A 337 2.23 6.91 -35.97
N VAL A 338 1.11 6.22 -36.18
CA VAL A 338 -0.25 6.75 -35.96
C VAL A 338 -0.90 6.09 -34.75
N GLU A 339 -0.61 4.82 -34.50
CA GLU A 339 -1.24 4.08 -33.41
C GLU A 339 -0.43 4.14 -32.10
N LYS A 340 -1.15 4.16 -30.97
CA LYS A 340 -0.53 4.18 -29.63
C LYS A 340 0.34 2.94 -29.39
N SER A 341 -0.12 1.78 -29.84
CA SER A 341 0.58 0.50 -29.78
C SER A 341 1.95 0.56 -30.45
N GLU A 342 2.03 1.15 -31.65
CA GLU A 342 3.27 1.28 -32.42
C GLU A 342 4.31 2.16 -31.69
N LEU A 343 3.85 3.24 -31.07
CA LEU A 343 4.70 4.14 -30.28
C LEU A 343 5.25 3.44 -29.02
N VAL A 344 4.41 2.66 -28.32
CA VAL A 344 4.83 1.86 -27.15
C VAL A 344 5.83 0.78 -27.57
N GLU A 345 5.59 0.11 -28.69
CA GLU A 345 6.49 -0.92 -29.19
C GLU A 345 7.86 -0.36 -29.61
N LEU A 346 7.89 0.81 -30.26
CA LEU A 346 9.15 1.50 -30.61
C LEU A 346 9.98 1.81 -29.36
N LEU A 347 9.34 2.38 -28.32
CA LEU A 347 9.99 2.70 -27.04
C LEU A 347 10.50 1.43 -26.33
N ARG A 348 9.74 0.34 -26.40
CA ARG A 348 10.12 -0.96 -25.83
C ARG A 348 11.37 -1.53 -26.52
N ARG A 349 11.40 -1.50 -27.86
CA ARG A 349 12.56 -1.97 -28.66
C ARG A 349 13.85 -1.22 -28.32
N HIS A 350 13.75 0.04 -27.92
CA HIS A 350 14.90 0.89 -27.59
C HIS A 350 15.20 0.96 -26.10
N GLY A 351 14.52 0.17 -25.26
CA GLY A 351 14.77 0.11 -23.81
C GLY A 351 14.53 1.45 -23.10
N VAL A 352 13.65 2.30 -23.64
CA VAL A 352 13.39 3.64 -23.09
C VAL A 352 12.65 3.49 -21.77
N LYS A 353 13.29 3.93 -20.68
CA LYS A 353 12.67 3.97 -19.34
C LYS A 353 11.84 5.23 -19.21
N VAL A 354 10.56 5.07 -18.87
CA VAL A 354 9.70 6.22 -18.51
C VAL A 354 10.22 6.77 -17.17
N PRO A 355 10.62 8.05 -17.09
CA PRO A 355 10.94 8.64 -15.81
C PRO A 355 9.69 8.55 -14.92
N PRO A 356 9.81 8.21 -13.62
CA PRO A 356 8.66 8.14 -12.74
C PRO A 356 7.95 9.50 -12.81
N GLY A 357 6.73 9.48 -13.36
CA GLY A 357 5.95 10.70 -13.53
C GLY A 357 5.75 11.39 -12.18
N PRO A 358 5.50 12.71 -12.17
CA PRO A 358 5.05 13.37 -10.96
C PRO A 358 3.86 12.58 -10.42
N GLY A 359 3.99 12.04 -9.21
CA GLY A 359 2.92 11.24 -8.60
C GLY A 359 1.62 12.07 -8.48
N PRO A 360 0.56 11.49 -7.91
CA PRO A 360 -0.74 12.18 -7.74
C PRO A 360 -0.60 13.60 -7.13
N ALA A 361 0.38 13.79 -6.24
CA ALA A 361 0.72 15.08 -5.64
C ALA A 361 1.33 16.09 -6.64
N GLY A 362 2.16 15.65 -7.59
CA GLY A 362 2.74 16.54 -8.60
C GLY A 362 1.75 16.85 -9.73
N HIS A 363 0.77 15.97 -9.99
CA HIS A 363 -0.34 16.28 -10.89
C HIS A 363 -1.26 17.37 -10.32
N ALA A 364 -1.50 17.35 -9.01
CA ALA A 364 -2.24 18.41 -8.31
C ALA A 364 -1.49 19.75 -8.35
N MET A 365 -0.16 19.72 -8.23
CA MET A 365 0.70 20.92 -8.30
C MET A 365 0.72 21.53 -9.71
N LEU A 366 0.75 20.70 -10.77
CA LEU A 366 0.68 21.17 -12.16
C LEU A 366 -0.71 21.68 -12.55
N GLU A 367 -1.79 21.11 -12.00
CA GLU A 367 -3.13 21.69 -12.13
C GLU A 367 -3.24 23.04 -11.42
N PHE A 368 -2.60 23.18 -10.25
CA PHE A 368 -2.56 24.43 -9.50
C PHE A 368 -1.79 25.53 -10.26
N GLU A 369 -0.61 25.24 -10.80
CA GLU A 369 0.14 26.19 -11.64
C GLU A 369 -0.62 26.55 -12.93
N ARG A 370 -1.40 25.62 -13.48
CA ARG A 370 -2.24 25.87 -14.66
C ARG A 370 -3.41 26.81 -14.34
N LEU A 371 -4.00 26.67 -13.15
CA LEU A 371 -5.06 27.55 -12.64
C LEU A 371 -4.53 28.96 -12.30
N GLU A 372 -3.29 29.08 -11.82
CA GLU A 372 -2.65 30.40 -11.59
C GLU A 372 -2.35 31.15 -12.90
N ARG A 373 -1.92 30.44 -13.95
CA ARG A 373 -1.60 31.08 -15.25
C ARG A 373 -2.82 31.44 -16.08
N HIS A 374 -3.95 30.77 -15.86
CA HIS A 374 -5.21 31.02 -16.56
C HIS A 374 -6.39 31.00 -15.59
N PRO A 375 -6.55 32.04 -14.76
CA PRO A 375 -7.69 32.13 -13.87
C PRO A 375 -8.99 32.12 -14.69
N PRO A 376 -9.99 31.29 -14.34
CA PRO A 376 -11.23 31.24 -15.08
C PRO A 376 -11.91 32.61 -15.04
N ALA A 377 -12.33 33.09 -16.21
CA ALA A 377 -13.03 34.36 -16.34
C ALA A 377 -14.32 34.33 -15.52
N MET A 378 -14.34 35.09 -14.42
CA MET A 378 -15.51 35.25 -13.56
C MET A 378 -16.64 35.91 -14.35
N HIS A 379 -17.56 35.11 -14.89
CA HIS A 379 -18.83 35.60 -15.38
C HIS A 379 -19.69 36.04 -14.18
N ARG A 380 -19.81 37.36 -14.00
CA ARG A 380 -20.83 37.99 -13.14
C ARG A 380 -22.22 37.72 -13.75
N GLY A 381 -22.81 36.59 -13.39
CA GLY A 381 -24.22 36.31 -13.61
C GLY A 381 -24.99 36.49 -12.32
N HIS A 382 -25.88 37.48 -12.27
CA HIS A 382 -26.94 37.58 -11.28
C HIS A 382 -27.84 36.34 -11.37
N ALA A 383 -28.08 35.66 -10.25
CA ALA A 383 -29.19 34.72 -10.08
C ALA A 383 -29.80 34.88 -8.67
N PRO A 384 -31.14 34.87 -8.55
CA PRO A 384 -31.85 35.12 -7.30
C PRO A 384 -32.06 33.84 -6.50
N PHE A 385 -31.93 33.92 -5.17
CA PHE A 385 -32.31 32.86 -4.24
C PHE A 385 -33.79 33.04 -3.82
N PRO A 386 -34.62 31.98 -3.84
CA PRO A 386 -35.88 31.99 -3.11
C PRO A 386 -35.64 31.51 -1.67
N HIS A 387 -36.14 32.28 -0.70
CA HIS A 387 -36.26 31.87 0.70
C HIS A 387 -37.31 30.76 0.85
N PRO A 388 -37.07 29.71 1.65
CA PRO A 388 -38.13 28.85 2.15
C PRO A 388 -38.76 29.44 3.42
N ASN A 389 -40.09 29.40 3.47
CA ASN A 389 -40.96 29.83 4.57
C ASN A 389 -40.66 29.06 5.86
N LEU A 390 -40.38 29.81 6.93
CA LEU A 390 -40.42 29.38 8.33
C LEU A 390 -41.82 29.68 8.90
N GLN A 391 -42.76 28.77 8.69
CA GLN A 391 -44.03 28.72 9.43
C GLN A 391 -44.67 27.36 9.18
N GLU A 392 -44.39 26.40 10.08
CA GLU A 392 -45.18 25.19 10.40
C GLU A 392 -44.25 24.14 11.05
N MET A 393 -43.91 24.34 12.32
CA MET A 393 -43.43 23.24 13.17
C MET A 393 -43.66 23.53 14.65
N GLU A 394 -44.88 23.93 14.99
CA GLU A 394 -45.41 23.83 16.36
C GLU A 394 -46.55 22.81 16.34
N ARG A 395 -46.26 21.56 16.72
CA ARG A 395 -47.13 20.55 17.35
C ARG A 395 -46.48 19.17 17.24
N GLY A 396 -46.32 18.49 18.37
CA GLY A 396 -46.23 17.03 18.41
C GLY A 396 -45.08 16.45 19.22
N ASP A 397 -45.32 16.32 20.53
CA ASP A 397 -45.05 15.13 21.35
C ASP A 397 -43.62 14.54 21.42
N PHE A 398 -42.89 14.97 22.45
CA PHE A 398 -41.81 14.19 23.06
C PHE A 398 -42.35 13.45 24.30
N ALA A 399 -42.57 12.15 24.16
CA ALA A 399 -42.81 11.24 25.27
C ALA A 399 -41.77 10.11 25.27
N GLY A 400 -40.94 10.12 26.32
CA GLY A 400 -40.48 8.92 27.03
C GLY A 400 -39.56 7.95 26.31
N MET A 401 -38.26 8.05 26.58
CA MET A 401 -37.41 6.86 26.59
C MET A 401 -36.38 6.98 27.72
N GLU A 402 -36.74 6.41 28.87
CA GLU A 402 -35.84 6.17 30.00
C GLU A 402 -34.82 5.09 29.61
N MET A 403 -33.54 5.37 29.83
CA MET A 403 -32.49 4.36 29.81
C MET A 403 -32.45 3.65 31.16
N VAL A 404 -32.76 2.36 31.16
CA VAL A 404 -32.38 1.43 32.23
C VAL A 404 -30.99 0.90 31.88
N ILE A 405 -30.01 1.27 32.70
CA ILE A 405 -28.69 0.62 32.73
C ILE A 405 -28.81 -0.58 33.67
N SER A 406 -28.37 -1.75 33.21
CA SER A 406 -28.00 -2.90 34.04
C SER A 406 -26.74 -3.51 33.48
#